data_AF-Q0CUI4-F1
#
_entry.id   AF-Q0CUI4-F1
#
_cell.length_a   1.000
_cell.length_b   1.000
_cell.length_c   1.000
_cell.angle_alpha   90.00
_cell.angle_beta   90.00
_cell.angle_gamma   90.00
#
_symmetry.space_group_name_H-M   'P 1'
#
loop_
_entity.id
_entity.type
_entity.pdbx_description
1 polymer ?
#
loop_
_entity_poly.entity_id
_entity_poly.type
_entity_poly.pdbx_seq_one_letter_code
_entity_poly.pdbx_strand_id
1 'polypeptide(L)'
;MARLRPSYTEQQTILDAVGNTLPREILDLICAYPPRPLYGSFDLTRELHVACLTDNLDRVTDLLRLGADRESVNHAGLSALDVADFLYRVEVVKRLMADVDIERAGVMQLLYAIQRGHSTVVQALLEMGVKEHMDEDLFRGVFLIACSFGSTFVVDALLKYGPGISVSPFENMFVQVAMATKNVAVAARVREIAEEERWRIAAEAEKYMLPEVDNIADLFSDFLDNVEAMSSEDVSRGKKPDNTLLHDEGLQYDMRRRDATITILHFRVGVTGIALLAVAVGLVIVHITAKALYNIFFHPLRSFPGPPSHAAFRFPYCYKLLRGTFPFDMLSLHRQYGDVVRVAPNELAFSHPDAWRDIMGHRIDGSDEMGKWDQFYRAVPQTPTSIVSADRTEHGALRRQLSHGFSERAMRAQDPLITGYVDLLIQRLHENCRGGAQTVDMTAWYNFTTFDIIGDLAFGQPFGCLEKSEYHPFVPLLFKSSRMGSVVFSLSFYPMLKKLVFAMIPKSLIQLFEDHRQVSIEKLRERMKLEVERHDLIEGLLRKKDDLVCLGWSV
;
A
#
# COMPACT_ATOMS: atom_id res chain seq x y z
N MET A 1 -8.94 -61.51 36.29
CA MET A 1 -8.80 -60.27 37.08
C MET A 1 -9.72 -59.22 36.47
N ALA A 2 -10.85 -58.98 37.13
CA ALA A 2 -11.95 -58.17 36.62
C ALA A 2 -11.58 -56.67 36.67
N ARG A 3 -11.66 -56.00 35.52
CA ARG A 3 -11.62 -54.54 35.43
C ARG A 3 -12.88 -54.01 36.10
N LEU A 4 -12.77 -53.56 37.35
CA LEU A 4 -13.85 -52.89 38.05
C LEU A 4 -14.14 -51.58 37.29
N ARG A 5 -15.34 -51.46 36.73
CA ARG A 5 -15.85 -50.22 36.13
C ARG A 5 -16.32 -49.29 37.28
N PRO A 6 -16.19 -47.95 37.15
CA PRO A 6 -16.86 -47.01 38.05
C PRO A 6 -18.36 -47.30 38.18
N SER A 7 -18.98 -46.93 39.30
CA SER A 7 -20.43 -47.14 39.46
C SER A 7 -21.17 -46.40 38.34
N TYR A 8 -22.08 -47.08 37.65
CA TYR A 8 -22.80 -46.57 36.48
C TYR A 8 -23.41 -45.17 36.72
N THR A 9 -23.87 -44.92 37.94
CA THR A 9 -24.42 -43.65 38.41
C THR A 9 -23.43 -42.49 38.43
N GLU A 10 -22.17 -42.71 38.78
CA GLU A 10 -21.17 -41.63 38.90
C GLU A 10 -20.66 -41.19 37.52
N GLN A 11 -20.44 -42.15 36.61
CA GLN A 11 -20.13 -41.84 35.21
C GLN A 11 -21.27 -41.10 34.53
N GLN A 12 -22.52 -41.50 34.78
CA GLN A 12 -23.68 -40.82 34.21
C GLN A 12 -23.78 -39.37 34.69
N THR A 13 -23.56 -39.10 35.98
CA THR A 13 -23.55 -37.72 36.53
C THR A 13 -22.44 -36.85 35.93
N ILE A 14 -21.24 -37.41 35.71
CA ILE A 14 -20.13 -36.69 35.07
C ILE A 14 -20.48 -36.40 33.60
N LEU A 15 -21.02 -37.38 32.88
CA LEU A 15 -21.46 -37.21 31.49
C LEU A 15 -22.60 -36.18 31.37
N ASP A 16 -23.54 -36.18 32.31
CA ASP A 16 -24.64 -35.21 32.37
C ASP A 16 -24.13 -33.78 32.67
N ALA A 17 -23.07 -33.64 33.48
CA ALA A 17 -22.45 -32.35 33.78
C ALA A 17 -21.64 -31.77 32.61
N VAL A 18 -20.99 -32.62 31.81
CA VAL A 18 -20.18 -32.21 30.65
C VAL A 18 -21.06 -31.90 29.42
N GLY A 19 -22.23 -32.54 29.31
CA GLY A 19 -23.20 -32.32 28.22
C GLY A 19 -22.70 -32.77 26.84
N ASN A 20 -23.41 -32.40 25.77
CA ASN A 20 -23.06 -32.75 24.37
C ASN A 20 -21.95 -31.87 23.78
N THR A 21 -21.03 -31.35 24.59
CA THR A 21 -19.99 -30.40 24.15
C THR A 21 -18.91 -31.05 23.29
N LEU A 22 -18.62 -32.33 23.49
CA LEU A 22 -17.61 -33.09 22.76
C LEU A 22 -18.16 -34.45 22.27
N PRO A 23 -17.55 -35.06 21.22
CA PRO A 23 -17.88 -36.41 20.79
C PRO A 23 -17.79 -37.43 21.93
N ARG A 24 -18.74 -38.38 22.00
CA ARG A 24 -18.82 -39.40 23.06
C ARG A 24 -17.51 -40.18 23.26
N GLU A 25 -16.77 -40.45 22.19
CA GLU A 25 -15.49 -41.17 22.24
C GLU A 25 -14.40 -40.41 22.99
N ILE A 26 -14.38 -39.08 22.87
CA ILE A 26 -13.45 -38.20 23.59
C ILE A 26 -13.90 -38.07 25.05
N LEU A 27 -15.20 -37.96 25.29
CA LEU A 27 -15.77 -37.94 26.64
C LEU A 27 -15.47 -39.23 27.40
N ASP A 28 -15.57 -40.39 26.76
CA ASP A 28 -15.25 -41.69 27.37
C ASP A 28 -13.76 -41.81 27.72
N LEU A 29 -12.87 -41.17 26.93
CA LEU A 29 -11.43 -41.11 27.20
C LEU A 29 -11.10 -40.17 28.38
N ILE A 30 -11.71 -38.99 28.41
CA ILE A 30 -11.54 -37.99 29.48
C ILE A 30 -12.20 -38.45 30.80
N CYS A 31 -13.27 -39.23 30.72
CA CYS A 31 -14.01 -39.78 31.85
C CYS A 31 -13.53 -41.18 32.28
N ALA A 32 -12.41 -41.67 31.74
CA ALA A 32 -11.83 -42.96 32.07
C ALA A 32 -11.12 -42.92 33.44
N TYR A 33 -11.90 -42.93 34.52
CA TYR A 33 -11.38 -43.03 35.89
C TYR A 33 -11.50 -44.45 36.44
N PRO A 34 -10.56 -44.88 37.30
CA PRO A 34 -10.77 -46.06 38.10
C PRO A 34 -11.99 -45.84 39.02
N PRO A 35 -12.74 -46.90 39.33
CA PRO A 35 -13.79 -46.84 40.34
C PRO A 35 -13.23 -46.30 41.65
N ARG A 36 -14.03 -45.48 42.32
CA ARG A 36 -13.72 -44.94 43.66
C ARG A 36 -13.20 -46.09 44.54
N PRO A 37 -12.02 -45.96 45.17
CA PRO A 37 -11.47 -47.04 45.99
C PRO A 37 -12.46 -47.37 47.12
N LEU A 38 -12.75 -48.68 47.29
CA LEU A 38 -13.72 -49.20 48.27
C LEU A 38 -13.39 -48.85 49.73
N TYR A 39 -12.15 -48.40 49.99
CA TYR A 39 -11.64 -48.00 51.30
C TYR A 39 -10.93 -46.65 51.22
N GLY A 40 -11.62 -45.58 51.61
CA GLY A 40 -11.12 -44.40 52.32
C GLY A 40 -9.91 -43.58 51.80
N SER A 41 -9.19 -43.98 50.76
CA SER A 41 -8.06 -43.20 50.25
C SER A 41 -8.59 -42.06 49.37
N PHE A 42 -8.62 -40.86 49.94
CA PHE A 42 -8.96 -39.63 49.23
C PHE A 42 -7.86 -39.33 48.21
N ASP A 43 -8.12 -39.60 46.93
CA ASP A 43 -7.21 -39.30 45.83
C ASP A 43 -7.45 -37.86 45.35
N LEU A 44 -6.58 -36.95 45.80
CA LEU A 44 -6.60 -35.52 45.46
C LEU A 44 -6.53 -35.29 43.95
N THR A 45 -5.73 -36.08 43.23
CA THR A 45 -5.57 -35.98 41.78
C THR A 45 -6.89 -36.30 41.10
N ARG A 46 -7.52 -37.44 41.43
CA ARG A 46 -8.83 -37.80 40.86
C ARG A 46 -9.89 -36.75 41.14
N GLU A 47 -10.01 -36.30 42.38
CA GLU A 47 -11.05 -35.35 42.79
C GLU A 47 -10.85 -33.97 42.13
N LEU A 48 -9.61 -33.56 41.85
CA LEU A 48 -9.30 -32.32 41.11
C LEU A 48 -9.76 -32.40 39.65
N HIS A 49 -9.49 -33.50 38.96
CA HIS A 49 -9.93 -33.69 37.57
C HIS A 49 -11.46 -33.74 37.47
N VAL A 50 -12.14 -34.42 38.42
CA VAL A 50 -13.61 -34.45 38.48
C VAL A 50 -14.18 -33.05 38.74
N ALA A 51 -13.55 -32.26 39.62
CA ALA A 51 -13.97 -30.88 39.85
C ALA A 51 -13.86 -30.02 38.58
N CYS A 52 -12.80 -30.20 37.78
CA CYS A 52 -12.63 -29.54 36.49
C CYS A 52 -13.69 -29.96 35.46
N LEU A 53 -14.03 -31.27 35.41
CA LEU A 53 -15.07 -31.80 34.53
C LEU A 53 -16.46 -31.24 34.83
N THR A 54 -16.76 -31.06 36.11
CA THR A 54 -18.07 -30.56 36.58
C THR A 54 -18.16 -29.03 36.67
N ASP A 55 -17.12 -28.31 36.22
CA ASP A 55 -17.02 -26.84 36.28
C ASP A 55 -17.23 -26.27 37.70
N ASN A 56 -16.79 -27.00 38.73
CA ASN A 56 -17.01 -26.64 40.13
C ASN A 56 -15.81 -25.84 40.69
N LEU A 57 -15.86 -24.52 40.50
CA LEU A 57 -14.79 -23.58 40.88
C LEU A 57 -14.43 -23.60 42.37
N ASP A 58 -15.43 -23.73 43.25
CA ASP A 58 -15.22 -23.76 44.70
C ASP A 58 -14.46 -25.02 45.11
N ARG A 59 -14.86 -26.16 44.56
CA ARG A 59 -14.20 -27.45 44.80
C ARG A 59 -12.77 -27.48 44.26
N VAL A 60 -12.52 -26.87 43.09
CA VAL A 60 -11.15 -26.70 42.56
C VAL A 60 -10.29 -25.91 43.55
N THR A 61 -10.80 -24.78 44.05
CA THR A 61 -10.07 -23.92 44.99
C THR A 61 -9.75 -24.67 46.30
N ASP A 62 -10.72 -25.42 46.84
CA ASP A 62 -10.52 -26.19 48.07
C ASP A 62 -9.52 -27.34 47.90
N LEU A 63 -9.54 -28.02 46.75
CA LEU A 63 -8.59 -29.11 46.46
C LEU A 63 -7.16 -28.60 46.27
N LEU A 64 -6.97 -27.43 45.64
CA LEU A 64 -5.66 -26.80 45.55
C LEU A 64 -5.12 -26.40 46.94
N ARG A 65 -5.99 -25.90 47.84
CA ARG A 65 -5.61 -25.61 49.24
C ARG A 65 -5.20 -26.87 50.02
N LEU A 66 -5.77 -28.03 49.67
CA LEU A 66 -5.41 -29.33 50.25
C LEU A 66 -4.10 -29.91 49.66
N GLY A 67 -3.45 -29.20 48.73
CA GLY A 67 -2.18 -29.60 48.12
C GLY A 67 -2.33 -30.50 46.89
N ALA A 68 -3.48 -30.46 46.20
CA ALA A 68 -3.62 -31.14 44.92
C ALA A 68 -2.65 -30.54 43.88
N ASP A 69 -1.87 -31.40 43.22
CA ASP A 69 -0.94 -31.00 42.16
C ASP A 69 -1.70 -30.88 40.81
N ARG A 70 -1.68 -29.70 40.22
CA ARG A 70 -2.33 -29.44 38.91
C ARG A 70 -1.65 -30.15 37.73
N GLU A 71 -0.36 -30.49 37.86
CA GLU A 71 0.41 -31.18 36.82
C GLU A 71 0.26 -32.71 36.91
N SER A 72 -0.40 -33.21 37.97
CA SER A 72 -0.65 -34.64 38.12
C SER A 72 -1.56 -35.13 36.99
N VAL A 73 -1.16 -36.21 36.34
CA VAL A 73 -1.86 -36.76 35.18
C VAL A 73 -2.79 -37.91 35.57
N ASN A 74 -3.95 -37.97 34.91
CA ASN A 74 -4.88 -39.10 35.02
C ASN A 74 -4.38 -40.33 34.20
N HIS A 75 -5.17 -41.41 34.17
CA HIS A 75 -4.81 -42.62 33.42
C HIS A 75 -4.77 -42.45 31.90
N ALA A 76 -5.39 -41.39 31.37
CA ALA A 76 -5.29 -41.00 29.96
C ALA A 76 -4.04 -40.14 29.69
N GLY A 77 -3.24 -39.81 30.73
CA GLY A 77 -2.07 -38.96 30.61
C GLY A 77 -2.37 -37.46 30.56
N LEU A 78 -3.61 -37.06 30.88
CA LEU A 78 -4.04 -35.66 30.87
C LEU A 78 -3.92 -35.07 32.26
N SER A 79 -3.39 -33.85 32.36
CA SER A 79 -3.39 -33.04 33.58
C SER A 79 -4.76 -32.39 33.83
N ALA A 80 -4.95 -31.82 35.02
CA ALA A 80 -6.15 -31.04 35.33
C ALA A 80 -6.29 -29.82 34.40
N LEU A 81 -5.15 -29.25 33.99
CA LEU A 81 -5.10 -28.13 33.05
C LEU A 81 -5.54 -28.55 31.64
N ASP A 82 -5.09 -29.71 31.17
CA ASP A 82 -5.47 -30.24 29.85
C ASP A 82 -6.98 -30.51 29.79
N VAL A 83 -7.55 -31.09 30.85
CA VAL A 83 -9.00 -31.33 30.93
C VAL A 83 -9.80 -30.02 30.88
N ALA A 84 -9.34 -28.98 31.56
CA ALA A 84 -9.98 -27.68 31.54
C ALA A 84 -9.87 -26.98 30.17
N ASP A 85 -8.74 -27.15 29.47
CA ASP A 85 -8.52 -26.61 28.12
C ASP A 85 -9.41 -27.31 27.07
N PHE A 86 -9.53 -28.64 27.12
CA PHE A 86 -10.41 -29.40 26.23
C PHE A 86 -11.89 -29.02 26.36
N LEU A 87 -12.31 -28.60 27.56
CA LEU A 87 -13.69 -28.19 27.85
C LEU A 87 -13.91 -26.69 27.70
N TYR A 88 -12.89 -25.93 27.28
CA TYR A 88 -12.92 -24.47 27.14
C TYR A 88 -13.34 -23.72 28.42
N ARG A 89 -12.94 -24.24 29.60
CA ARG A 89 -13.33 -23.68 30.92
C ARG A 89 -12.32 -22.65 31.42
N VAL A 90 -12.41 -21.42 30.88
CA VAL A 90 -11.48 -20.32 31.20
C VAL A 90 -11.38 -20.02 32.70
N GLU A 91 -12.51 -19.97 33.42
CA GLU A 91 -12.51 -19.67 34.85
C GLU A 91 -11.88 -20.79 35.70
N VAL A 92 -12.06 -22.05 35.32
CA VAL A 92 -11.37 -23.18 35.95
C VAL A 92 -9.86 -23.06 35.73
N VAL A 93 -9.43 -22.74 34.51
CA VAL A 93 -8.01 -22.53 34.19
C VAL A 93 -7.41 -21.39 35.02
N LYS A 94 -8.10 -20.24 35.14
CA LYS A 94 -7.66 -19.13 36.02
C LYS A 94 -7.47 -19.57 37.47
N ARG A 95 -8.37 -20.41 37.98
CA ARG A 95 -8.26 -20.96 39.34
C ARG A 95 -7.10 -21.93 39.49
N LEU A 96 -6.87 -22.79 38.49
CA LEU A 96 -5.72 -23.69 38.43
C LEU A 96 -4.40 -22.92 38.33
N MET A 97 -4.39 -21.72 37.74
CA MET A 97 -3.20 -20.87 37.54
C MET A 97 -3.04 -19.75 38.57
N ALA A 98 -3.86 -19.71 39.62
CA ALA A 98 -3.93 -18.58 40.55
C ALA A 98 -2.64 -18.31 41.36
N ASP A 99 -1.79 -19.31 41.52
CA ASP A 99 -0.49 -19.25 42.21
C ASP A 99 0.68 -18.91 41.27
N VAL A 100 0.44 -18.77 39.96
CA VAL A 100 1.48 -18.36 39.00
C VAL A 100 1.76 -16.87 39.17
N ASP A 101 3.03 -16.55 39.41
CA ASP A 101 3.53 -15.18 39.38
C ASP A 101 3.51 -14.62 37.95
N ILE A 102 2.49 -13.82 37.63
CA ILE A 102 2.29 -13.24 36.31
C ILE A 102 3.44 -12.30 35.93
N GLU A 103 4.00 -11.54 36.87
CA GLU A 103 5.07 -10.59 36.61
C GLU A 103 6.37 -11.29 36.22
N ARG A 104 6.73 -12.38 36.91
CA ARG A 104 8.00 -13.08 36.68
C ARG A 104 7.92 -14.22 35.68
N ALA A 105 6.81 -14.95 35.65
CA ALA A 105 6.68 -16.19 34.88
C ALA A 105 5.56 -16.14 33.82
N GLY A 106 4.76 -15.08 33.78
CA GLY A 106 3.57 -14.99 32.90
C GLY A 106 3.89 -15.19 31.42
N VAL A 107 4.92 -14.52 30.90
CA VAL A 107 5.33 -14.63 29.48
C VAL A 107 5.86 -16.03 29.16
N MET A 108 6.63 -16.65 30.07
CA MET A 108 7.14 -18.00 29.87
C MET A 108 6.01 -19.03 29.83
N GLN A 109 5.03 -18.91 30.73
CA GLN A 109 3.85 -19.78 30.76
C GLN A 109 2.99 -19.60 29.51
N LEU A 110 2.87 -18.37 29.01
CA LEU A 110 2.19 -18.07 27.75
C LEU A 110 2.86 -18.79 26.57
N LEU A 111 4.20 -18.72 26.46
CA LEU A 111 4.95 -19.42 25.41
C LEU A 111 4.78 -20.95 25.47
N TYR A 112 4.74 -21.52 26.68
CA TYR A 112 4.51 -22.94 26.86
C TYR A 112 3.11 -23.37 26.42
N ALA A 113 2.09 -22.57 26.78
CA ALA A 113 0.72 -22.80 26.35
C ALA A 113 0.58 -22.71 24.82
N ILE A 114 1.27 -21.75 24.18
CA ILE A 114 1.31 -21.61 22.72
C ILE A 114 1.92 -22.84 22.06
N GLN A 115 3.07 -23.33 22.54
CA GLN A 115 3.73 -24.52 21.98
C GLN A 115 2.90 -25.79 22.09
N ARG A 116 2.09 -25.91 23.15
CA ARG A 116 1.17 -27.05 23.33
C ARG A 116 -0.17 -26.88 22.60
N GLY A 117 -0.45 -25.69 22.08
CA GLY A 117 -1.71 -25.38 21.38
C GLY A 117 -2.90 -25.13 22.31
N HIS A 118 -2.68 -24.87 23.60
CA HIS A 118 -3.72 -24.68 24.61
C HIS A 118 -4.35 -23.28 24.53
N SER A 119 -5.31 -23.09 23.62
CA SER A 119 -5.91 -21.77 23.37
C SER A 119 -6.65 -21.19 24.59
N THR A 120 -7.26 -22.04 25.42
CA THR A 120 -8.01 -21.59 26.61
C THR A 120 -7.06 -21.11 27.69
N VAL A 121 -5.90 -21.77 27.84
CA VAL A 121 -4.82 -21.35 28.74
C VAL A 121 -4.20 -20.03 28.28
N VAL A 122 -3.98 -19.86 26.97
CA VAL A 122 -3.51 -18.59 26.40
C VAL A 122 -4.50 -17.46 26.70
N GLN A 123 -5.80 -17.69 26.49
CA GLN A 123 -6.84 -16.71 26.85
C GLN A 123 -6.81 -16.37 28.34
N ALA A 124 -6.80 -17.37 29.22
CA ALA A 124 -6.81 -17.16 30.66
C ALA A 124 -5.60 -16.34 31.13
N LEU A 125 -4.40 -16.65 30.63
CA LEU A 125 -3.17 -15.92 30.95
C LEU A 125 -3.22 -14.45 30.50
N LEU A 126 -3.75 -14.18 29.30
CA LEU A 126 -3.92 -12.81 28.80
C LEU A 126 -4.93 -12.01 29.64
N GLU A 127 -6.02 -12.66 30.08
CA GLU A 127 -7.02 -12.06 30.97
C GLU A 127 -6.52 -11.86 32.41
N MET A 128 -5.55 -12.68 32.86
CA MET A 128 -4.88 -12.55 34.16
C MET A 128 -3.84 -11.41 34.23
N GLY A 129 -3.60 -10.70 33.11
CA GLY A 129 -2.74 -9.51 33.08
C GLY A 129 -1.37 -9.70 32.42
N VAL A 130 -1.07 -10.86 31.81
CA VAL A 130 0.20 -11.05 31.07
C VAL A 130 0.38 -10.02 29.96
N LYS A 131 -0.72 -9.59 29.34
CA LYS A 131 -0.72 -8.57 28.26
C LYS A 131 -0.18 -7.20 28.70
N GLU A 132 -0.27 -6.85 29.98
CA GLU A 132 0.21 -5.57 30.51
C GLU A 132 1.75 -5.53 30.64
N HIS A 133 2.37 -6.71 30.62
CA HIS A 133 3.81 -6.91 30.78
C HIS A 133 4.52 -7.15 29.44
N MET A 134 3.79 -7.05 28.31
CA MET A 134 4.35 -7.23 26.97
C MET A 134 4.30 -5.91 26.21
N ASP A 135 5.48 -5.43 25.80
CA ASP A 135 5.58 -4.39 24.79
C ASP A 135 5.27 -4.95 23.38
N GLU A 136 5.20 -4.06 22.40
CA GLU A 136 4.82 -4.43 21.04
C GLU A 136 5.81 -5.41 20.39
N ASP A 137 7.12 -5.22 20.64
CA ASP A 137 8.17 -6.06 20.05
C ASP A 137 8.19 -7.46 20.66
N LEU A 138 8.05 -7.57 21.99
CA LEU A 138 7.92 -8.85 22.68
C LEU A 138 6.66 -9.58 22.22
N PHE A 139 5.52 -8.87 22.12
CA PHE A 139 4.29 -9.47 21.65
C PHE A 139 4.37 -9.93 20.19
N ARG A 140 5.06 -9.18 19.31
CA ARG A 140 5.35 -9.61 17.93
C ARG A 140 6.18 -10.88 17.89
N GLY A 141 7.17 -11.02 18.79
CA GLY A 141 7.95 -12.26 18.97
C GLY A 141 7.09 -13.44 19.44
N VAL A 142 6.20 -13.23 20.41
CA VAL A 142 5.24 -14.24 20.88
C VAL A 142 4.31 -14.67 19.75
N PHE A 143 3.81 -13.72 18.95
CA PHE A 143 2.97 -14.00 17.80
C PHE A 143 3.70 -14.80 16.70
N LEU A 144 4.99 -14.53 16.47
CA LEU A 144 5.84 -15.30 15.56
C LEU A 144 5.99 -16.77 16.01
N ILE A 145 6.12 -17.00 17.33
CA ILE A 145 6.17 -18.34 17.92
C ILE A 145 4.83 -19.05 17.75
N ALA A 146 3.71 -18.34 17.92
CA ALA A 146 2.38 -18.88 17.63
C ALA A 146 2.20 -19.26 16.15
N CYS A 147 2.79 -18.48 15.23
CA CYS A 147 2.82 -18.83 13.80
C CYS A 147 3.65 -20.10 13.52
N SER A 148 4.70 -20.33 14.32
CA SER A 148 5.60 -21.46 14.18
C SER A 148 5.03 -22.77 14.73
N PHE A 149 4.47 -22.72 15.95
CA PHE A 149 4.14 -23.91 16.75
C PHE A 149 2.70 -23.94 17.23
N GLY A 150 1.97 -22.84 17.13
CA GLY A 150 0.61 -22.72 17.63
C GLY A 150 -0.44 -23.30 16.68
N SER A 151 -1.69 -23.33 17.16
CA SER A 151 -2.88 -23.64 16.35
C SER A 151 -3.55 -22.36 15.86
N THR A 152 -4.48 -22.48 14.90
CA THR A 152 -5.30 -21.33 14.46
C THR A 152 -6.08 -20.71 15.63
N PHE A 153 -6.55 -21.53 16.57
CA PHE A 153 -7.23 -21.08 17.78
C PHE A 153 -6.34 -20.24 18.69
N VAL A 154 -5.06 -20.57 18.81
CA VAL A 154 -4.09 -19.78 19.59
C VAL A 154 -3.84 -18.43 18.92
N VAL A 155 -3.71 -18.39 17.59
CA VAL A 155 -3.55 -17.14 16.83
C VAL A 155 -4.77 -16.24 17.01
N ASP A 156 -5.97 -16.78 16.89
CA ASP A 156 -7.21 -16.03 17.09
C ASP A 156 -7.36 -15.54 18.55
N ALA A 157 -6.96 -16.35 19.53
CA ALA A 157 -6.95 -15.96 20.94
C ALA A 157 -5.97 -14.80 21.21
N LEU A 158 -4.75 -14.85 20.66
CA LEU A 158 -3.76 -13.78 20.80
C LEU A 158 -4.24 -12.47 20.18
N LEU A 159 -4.91 -12.51 19.03
CA LEU A 159 -5.46 -11.31 18.37
C LEU A 159 -6.61 -10.70 19.15
N LYS A 160 -7.47 -11.54 19.73
CA LYS A 160 -8.67 -11.09 20.42
C LYS A 160 -8.40 -10.58 21.84
N TYR A 161 -7.48 -11.23 22.56
CA TYR A 161 -7.25 -10.96 23.99
C TYR A 161 -5.89 -10.32 24.30
N GLY A 162 -4.98 -10.26 23.33
CA GLY A 162 -3.66 -9.65 23.47
C GLY A 162 -3.65 -8.11 23.44
N PRO A 163 -2.47 -7.49 23.57
CA PRO A 163 -2.29 -6.03 23.56
C PRO A 163 -2.51 -5.37 22.18
N GLY A 164 -2.86 -6.15 21.15
CA GLY A 164 -3.09 -5.68 19.79
C GLY A 164 -1.80 -5.71 18.94
N ILE A 165 -1.89 -6.26 17.74
CA ILE A 165 -0.79 -6.34 16.77
C ILE A 165 -1.34 -6.08 15.38
N SER A 166 -0.61 -5.32 14.56
CA SER A 166 -0.92 -5.22 13.14
C SER A 166 -0.22 -6.36 12.40
N VAL A 167 -1.01 -7.25 11.80
CA VAL A 167 -0.52 -8.42 11.09
C VAL A 167 -0.11 -8.07 9.65
N SER A 168 -0.82 -7.14 9.01
CA SER A 168 -0.66 -6.82 7.58
C SER A 168 0.74 -6.36 7.14
N PRO A 169 1.51 -5.54 7.89
CA PRO A 169 2.86 -5.14 7.49
C PRO A 169 3.88 -6.28 7.55
N PHE A 170 3.59 -7.29 8.39
CA PHE A 170 4.48 -8.40 8.70
C PHE A 170 4.00 -9.74 8.14
N GLU A 171 2.94 -9.74 7.32
CA GLU A 171 2.31 -10.95 6.76
C GLU A 171 3.34 -11.91 6.16
N ASN A 172 4.22 -11.40 5.30
CA ASN A 172 5.23 -12.23 4.63
C ASN A 172 6.15 -12.94 5.64
N MET A 173 6.53 -12.26 6.73
CA MET A 173 7.37 -12.85 7.78
C MET A 173 6.63 -13.97 8.51
N PHE A 174 5.39 -13.71 8.97
CA PHE A 174 4.58 -14.69 9.68
C PHE A 174 4.23 -15.91 8.83
N VAL A 175 3.85 -15.68 7.57
CA VAL A 175 3.53 -16.75 6.61
C VAL A 175 4.77 -17.58 6.28
N GLN A 176 5.94 -16.96 6.07
CA GLN A 176 7.17 -17.70 5.80
C GLN A 176 7.55 -18.60 6.97
N VAL A 177 7.44 -18.11 8.20
CA VAL A 177 7.75 -18.89 9.41
C VAL A 177 6.77 -20.04 9.63
N ALA A 178 5.47 -19.80 9.44
CA ALA A 178 4.45 -20.85 9.50
C ALA A 178 4.66 -21.92 8.41
N MET A 179 5.02 -21.51 7.19
CA MET A 179 5.31 -22.45 6.09
C MET A 179 6.61 -23.23 6.32
N ALA A 180 7.65 -22.61 6.89
CA ALA A 180 8.90 -23.27 7.24
C ALA A 180 8.72 -24.38 8.27
N THR A 181 7.79 -24.20 9.20
CA THR A 181 7.38 -25.19 10.21
C THR A 181 6.28 -26.15 9.73
N LYS A 182 5.87 -26.04 8.45
CA LYS A 182 4.80 -26.83 7.81
C LYS A 182 3.41 -26.62 8.41
N ASN A 183 3.18 -25.50 9.08
CA ASN A 183 1.89 -25.13 9.65
C ASN A 183 1.03 -24.37 8.63
N VAL A 184 0.49 -25.11 7.65
CA VAL A 184 -0.27 -24.53 6.51
C VAL A 184 -1.57 -23.89 6.97
N ALA A 185 -2.22 -24.44 8.00
CA ALA A 185 -3.48 -23.91 8.53
C ALA A 185 -3.29 -22.51 9.13
N VAL A 186 -2.23 -22.33 9.93
CA VAL A 186 -1.90 -21.02 10.49
C VAL A 186 -1.44 -20.04 9.40
N ALA A 187 -0.66 -20.49 8.42
CA ALA A 187 -0.27 -19.64 7.28
C ALA A 187 -1.50 -19.11 6.50
N ALA A 188 -2.50 -19.96 6.25
CA ALA A 188 -3.74 -19.55 5.60
C ALA A 188 -4.54 -18.55 6.46
N ARG A 189 -4.65 -18.82 7.77
CA ARG A 189 -5.37 -17.95 8.69
C ARG A 189 -4.73 -16.57 8.82
N VAL A 190 -3.40 -16.50 8.89
CA VAL A 190 -2.64 -15.23 8.93
C VAL A 190 -2.87 -14.39 7.67
N ARG A 191 -2.96 -15.00 6.48
CA ARG A 191 -3.28 -14.28 5.24
C ARG A 191 -4.69 -13.69 5.27
N GLU A 192 -5.66 -14.47 5.75
CA GLU A 192 -7.05 -14.01 5.90
C GLU A 192 -7.12 -12.80 6.83
N ILE A 193 -6.47 -12.87 8.00
CA ILE A 193 -6.40 -11.76 8.96
C ILE A 193 -5.74 -10.52 8.34
N ALA A 194 -4.62 -10.70 7.62
CA ALA A 194 -3.93 -9.60 6.97
C ALA A 194 -4.77 -8.93 5.86
N GLU A 195 -5.57 -9.70 5.13
CA GLU A 195 -6.53 -9.17 4.17
C GLU A 195 -7.67 -8.40 4.85
N GLU A 196 -8.24 -8.94 5.93
CA GLU A 196 -9.27 -8.25 6.73
C GLU A 196 -8.77 -6.91 7.28
N GLU A 197 -7.54 -6.87 7.81
CA GLU A 197 -6.91 -5.62 8.26
C GLU A 197 -6.76 -4.61 7.12
N ARG A 198 -6.24 -5.04 5.95
CA ARG A 198 -6.10 -4.16 4.78
C ARG A 198 -7.44 -3.61 4.32
N TRP A 199 -8.49 -4.43 4.32
CA TRP A 199 -9.84 -3.97 3.96
C TRP A 199 -10.40 -2.98 4.97
N ARG A 200 -10.19 -3.19 6.27
CA ARG A 200 -10.56 -2.22 7.30
C ARG A 200 -9.84 -0.88 7.11
N ILE A 201 -8.52 -0.91 6.92
CA ILE A 201 -7.71 0.28 6.70
C ILE A 201 -8.13 1.01 5.42
N ALA A 202 -8.40 0.26 4.34
CA ALA A 202 -8.86 0.85 3.08
C ALA A 202 -10.25 1.49 3.21
N ALA A 203 -11.19 0.83 3.88
CA ALA A 203 -12.54 1.37 4.12
C ALA A 203 -12.50 2.61 5.03
N GLU A 204 -11.62 2.62 6.03
CA GLU A 204 -11.41 3.77 6.90
C GLU A 204 -10.73 4.92 6.15
N ALA A 205 -9.73 4.64 5.31
CA ALA A 205 -9.11 5.63 4.45
C ALA A 205 -10.10 6.21 3.42
N GLU A 206 -10.99 5.40 2.84
CA GLU A 206 -12.03 5.84 1.90
C GLU A 206 -12.98 6.87 2.54
N LYS A 207 -13.26 6.74 3.84
CA LYS A 207 -14.05 7.71 4.60
C LYS A 207 -13.39 9.09 4.73
N TYR A 208 -12.06 9.16 4.70
CA TYR A 208 -11.29 10.40 4.84
C TYR A 208 -10.72 10.93 3.51
N MET A 209 -10.74 10.12 2.44
CA MET A 209 -10.20 10.48 1.12
C MET A 209 -11.24 11.04 0.13
N LEU A 210 -12.51 11.18 0.52
CA LEU A 210 -13.55 11.76 -0.31
C LEU A 210 -13.89 13.21 0.11
N PRO A 211 -13.33 14.23 -0.56
CA PRO A 211 -14.19 15.24 -1.14
C PRO A 211 -14.83 14.65 -2.41
N GLU A 212 -16.15 14.67 -2.50
CA GLU A 212 -16.86 14.50 -3.78
C GLU A 212 -16.37 15.59 -4.74
N VAL A 213 -15.40 15.29 -5.60
CA VAL A 213 -15.07 16.16 -6.72
C VAL A 213 -15.97 15.74 -7.87
N ASP A 214 -17.19 16.28 -7.84
CA ASP A 214 -18.24 15.99 -8.82
C ASP A 214 -17.97 16.60 -10.21
N ASN A 215 -16.91 17.40 -10.36
CA ASN A 215 -16.66 18.11 -11.61
C ASN A 215 -15.18 18.22 -11.98
N ILE A 216 -14.84 17.76 -13.19
CA ILE A 216 -13.50 17.95 -13.80
C ILE A 216 -13.20 19.45 -13.99
N ALA A 217 -14.23 20.29 -14.07
CA ALA A 217 -14.11 21.75 -14.12
C ALA A 217 -13.48 22.32 -12.83
N ASP A 218 -13.81 21.75 -11.67
CA ASP A 218 -13.31 22.23 -10.37
C ASP A 218 -11.83 21.90 -10.17
N LEU A 219 -11.36 20.79 -10.78
CA LEU A 219 -9.95 20.41 -10.81
C LEU A 219 -9.09 21.42 -11.58
N PHE A 220 -9.67 22.09 -12.59
CA PHE A 220 -9.02 23.14 -13.36
C PHE A 220 -9.22 24.53 -12.75
N SER A 221 -10.34 24.80 -12.07
CA SER A 221 -10.58 26.10 -11.41
C SER A 221 -9.76 26.27 -10.14
N ASP A 222 -9.68 25.26 -9.27
CA ASP A 222 -8.80 25.31 -8.08
C ASP A 222 -7.34 25.51 -8.47
N PHE A 223 -6.96 25.01 -9.65
CA PHE A 223 -5.64 25.19 -10.20
C PHE A 223 -5.41 26.62 -10.75
N LEU A 224 -6.42 27.25 -11.35
CA LEU A 224 -6.36 28.63 -11.84
C LEU A 224 -6.45 29.65 -10.70
N ASP A 225 -7.31 29.41 -9.70
CA ASP A 225 -7.55 30.29 -8.56
C ASP A 225 -6.31 30.37 -7.65
N ASN A 226 -5.58 29.26 -7.48
CA ASN A 226 -4.31 29.23 -6.75
C ASN A 226 -3.16 29.91 -7.51
N VAL A 227 -3.25 30.05 -8.84
CA VAL A 227 -2.27 30.79 -9.66
C VAL A 227 -2.51 32.29 -9.56
N GLU A 228 -3.77 32.73 -9.46
CA GLU A 228 -4.09 34.14 -9.18
C GLU A 228 -3.64 34.54 -7.77
N ALA A 229 -3.84 33.68 -6.76
CA ALA A 229 -3.42 33.94 -5.38
C ALA A 229 -1.88 33.98 -5.18
N MET A 230 -1.10 33.29 -6.03
CA MET A 230 0.37 33.37 -6.02
C MET A 230 0.92 34.52 -6.87
N SER A 231 0.10 35.11 -7.76
CA SER A 231 0.49 36.23 -8.60
C SER A 231 0.26 37.61 -7.95
N SER A 232 -0.46 37.65 -6.82
CA SER A 232 -0.88 38.91 -6.19
C SER A 232 0.17 39.58 -5.29
N GLU A 233 1.36 39.01 -5.10
CA GLU A 233 2.41 39.64 -4.29
C GLU A 233 3.45 40.46 -5.08
N ASP A 234 3.45 40.45 -6.42
CA ASP A 234 4.53 41.13 -7.16
C ASP A 234 4.11 41.73 -8.51
N VAL A 235 3.19 42.71 -8.53
CA VAL A 235 3.21 43.74 -9.60
C VAL A 235 2.66 45.07 -9.10
N SER A 236 3.56 45.95 -8.62
CA SER A 236 3.34 47.39 -8.67
C SER A 236 4.46 48.06 -9.46
N ARG A 237 4.23 48.31 -10.76
CA ARG A 237 4.85 49.38 -11.58
C ARG A 237 4.50 49.22 -13.07
N GLY A 238 4.00 50.30 -13.69
CA GLY A 238 4.27 50.57 -15.10
C GLY A 238 3.10 50.96 -16.02
N LYS A 239 2.78 52.26 -16.04
CA LYS A 239 2.29 53.14 -17.13
C LYS A 239 1.49 52.56 -18.34
N LYS A 240 0.29 53.12 -18.51
CA LYS A 240 -0.51 53.22 -19.76
C LYS A 240 0.13 54.16 -20.79
N PRO A 241 -0.12 53.96 -22.10
CA PRO A 241 -0.18 55.03 -23.07
C PRO A 241 -1.62 55.37 -23.52
N ASP A 242 -1.82 56.64 -23.80
CA ASP A 242 -3.00 57.25 -24.45
C ASP A 242 -3.16 56.79 -25.90
N ASN A 243 -4.41 56.84 -26.40
CA ASN A 243 -4.66 57.33 -27.75
C ASN A 243 -6.09 57.87 -27.90
N THR A 244 -6.14 59.16 -28.22
CA THR A 244 -7.29 59.98 -28.53
C THR A 244 -7.63 59.94 -30.03
N LEU A 245 -8.94 60.02 -30.30
CA LEU A 245 -9.62 60.65 -31.46
C LEU A 245 -9.52 59.97 -32.84
N LEU A 246 -10.68 59.64 -33.44
CA LEU A 246 -11.42 60.56 -34.31
C LEU A 246 -12.79 59.99 -34.69
N HIS A 247 -13.81 60.85 -34.60
CA HIS A 247 -15.14 60.70 -35.18
C HIS A 247 -15.05 60.75 -36.72
N ASP A 248 -15.93 60.00 -37.41
CA ASP A 248 -16.61 60.58 -38.56
C ASP A 248 -17.98 59.94 -38.78
N GLU A 249 -18.98 60.79 -39.02
CA GLU A 249 -20.36 60.44 -39.36
C GLU A 249 -20.54 60.45 -40.88
N GLY A 250 -21.45 59.61 -41.36
CA GLY A 250 -22.22 59.90 -42.58
C GLY A 250 -22.00 58.93 -43.73
N LEU A 251 -23.01 58.08 -43.99
CA LEU A 251 -23.72 57.99 -45.28
C LEU A 251 -24.69 56.80 -45.25
N GLN A 252 -25.91 57.09 -44.81
CA GLN A 252 -27.10 56.31 -45.12
C GLN A 252 -27.50 56.59 -46.58
N TYR A 253 -27.23 55.67 -47.50
CA TYR A 253 -28.10 55.43 -48.64
C TYR A 253 -27.79 54.06 -49.25
N ASP A 254 -28.86 53.28 -49.51
CA ASP A 254 -28.90 52.02 -50.30
C ASP A 254 -28.82 50.65 -49.57
N MET A 255 -29.36 50.54 -48.35
CA MET A 255 -29.50 49.28 -47.56
C MET A 255 -30.91 48.66 -47.60
N ARG A 256 -31.47 48.34 -48.78
CA ARG A 256 -32.73 47.54 -48.79
C ARG A 256 -32.87 46.46 -49.85
N ARG A 257 -31.98 46.42 -50.86
CA ARG A 257 -32.00 45.35 -51.89
C ARG A 257 -30.80 44.40 -51.84
N ARG A 258 -29.71 44.73 -51.10
CA ARG A 258 -28.56 43.85 -50.91
C ARG A 258 -28.67 42.95 -49.67
N ASP A 259 -29.39 43.39 -48.64
CA ASP A 259 -29.52 42.64 -47.39
C ASP A 259 -30.32 41.35 -47.53
N ALA A 260 -31.35 41.32 -48.39
CA ALA A 260 -32.12 40.09 -48.63
C ALA A 260 -31.28 39.00 -49.34
N THR A 261 -30.43 39.39 -50.29
CA THR A 261 -29.59 38.44 -51.04
C THR A 261 -28.42 37.93 -50.19
N ILE A 262 -27.81 38.79 -49.36
CA ILE A 262 -26.74 38.40 -48.42
C ILE A 262 -27.30 37.54 -47.28
N THR A 263 -28.51 37.84 -46.78
CA THR A 263 -29.17 37.04 -45.74
C THR A 263 -29.58 35.65 -46.25
N ILE A 264 -30.10 35.54 -47.48
CA ILE A 264 -30.42 34.24 -48.09
C ILE A 264 -29.15 33.44 -48.43
N LEU A 265 -28.05 34.10 -48.81
CA LEU A 265 -26.77 33.44 -49.06
C LEU A 265 -26.12 32.95 -47.75
N HIS A 266 -26.10 33.77 -46.69
CA HIS A 266 -25.64 33.35 -45.35
C HIS A 266 -26.51 32.23 -44.75
N PHE A 267 -27.83 32.26 -44.97
CA PHE A 267 -28.73 31.20 -44.50
C PHE A 267 -28.51 29.88 -45.27
N ARG A 268 -28.33 29.93 -46.60
CA ARG A 268 -27.99 28.73 -47.40
C ARG A 268 -26.62 28.16 -47.07
N VAL A 269 -25.62 29.01 -46.82
CA VAL A 269 -24.27 28.60 -46.37
C VAL A 269 -24.31 28.01 -44.95
N GLY A 270 -25.18 28.53 -44.08
CA GLY A 270 -25.40 27.99 -42.73
C GLY A 270 -26.08 26.61 -42.74
N VAL A 271 -27.11 26.42 -43.57
CA VAL A 271 -27.81 25.12 -43.68
C VAL A 271 -26.91 24.05 -44.32
N THR A 272 -26.13 24.40 -45.36
CA THR A 272 -25.14 23.47 -45.93
C THR A 272 -23.98 23.20 -44.96
N GLY A 273 -23.56 24.20 -44.18
CA GLY A 273 -22.56 24.03 -43.12
C GLY A 273 -23.02 23.08 -42.01
N ILE A 274 -24.27 23.20 -41.55
CA ILE A 274 -24.85 22.29 -40.55
C ILE A 274 -24.99 20.87 -41.11
N ALA A 275 -25.41 20.73 -42.38
CA ALA A 275 -25.49 19.43 -43.04
C ALA A 275 -24.11 18.77 -43.19
N LEU A 276 -23.08 19.53 -43.56
CA LEU A 276 -21.70 19.05 -43.65
C LEU A 276 -21.15 18.63 -42.28
N LEU A 277 -21.44 19.40 -41.23
CA LEU A 277 -21.07 19.05 -39.85
C LEU A 277 -21.77 17.76 -39.40
N ALA A 278 -23.06 17.61 -39.69
CA ALA A 278 -23.82 16.40 -39.36
C ALA A 278 -23.27 15.16 -40.09
N VAL A 279 -22.90 15.29 -41.37
CA VAL A 279 -22.24 14.22 -42.13
C VAL A 279 -20.87 13.88 -41.53
N ALA A 280 -20.07 14.90 -41.17
CA ALA A 280 -18.76 14.68 -40.55
C ALA A 280 -18.89 13.95 -39.20
N VAL A 281 -19.82 14.37 -38.34
CA VAL A 281 -20.13 13.70 -37.07
C VAL A 281 -20.63 12.28 -37.31
N GLY A 282 -21.50 12.07 -38.29
CA GLY A 282 -21.99 10.75 -38.67
C GLY A 282 -20.86 9.81 -39.11
N LEU A 283 -19.93 10.28 -39.95
CA LEU A 283 -18.75 9.51 -40.38
C LEU A 283 -17.84 9.15 -39.20
N VAL A 284 -17.65 10.07 -38.25
CA VAL A 284 -16.87 9.81 -37.03
C VAL A 284 -17.54 8.72 -36.18
N ILE A 285 -18.86 8.79 -35.97
CA ILE A 285 -19.61 7.77 -35.21
C ILE A 285 -19.50 6.40 -35.89
N VAL A 286 -19.68 6.34 -37.22
CA VAL A 286 -19.54 5.09 -37.98
C VAL A 286 -18.11 4.53 -37.86
N HIS A 287 -17.09 5.37 -37.98
CA HIS A 287 -15.69 4.95 -37.81
C HIS A 287 -15.40 4.40 -36.41
N ILE A 288 -15.85 5.11 -35.36
CA ILE A 288 -15.68 4.68 -33.96
C ILE A 288 -16.38 3.34 -33.71
N THR A 289 -17.61 3.19 -34.22
CA THR A 289 -18.40 1.96 -34.06
C THR A 289 -17.77 0.80 -34.81
N ALA A 290 -17.37 1.00 -36.06
CA ALA A 290 -16.68 -0.01 -36.86
C ALA A 290 -15.37 -0.46 -36.20
N LYS A 291 -14.60 0.49 -35.65
CA LYS A 291 -13.36 0.20 -34.92
C LYS A 291 -13.62 -0.57 -33.62
N ALA A 292 -14.67 -0.22 -32.88
CA ALA A 292 -15.07 -0.94 -31.67
C ALA A 292 -15.44 -2.40 -31.98
N LEU A 293 -16.25 -2.62 -33.03
CA LEU A 293 -16.61 -3.96 -33.50
C LEU A 293 -15.39 -4.76 -33.96
N TYR A 294 -14.49 -4.13 -34.71
CA TYR A 294 -13.21 -4.76 -35.08
C TYR A 294 -12.40 -5.16 -33.85
N ASN A 295 -12.27 -4.25 -32.88
CA ASN A 295 -11.47 -4.48 -31.68
C ASN A 295 -12.01 -5.62 -30.81
N ILE A 296 -13.33 -5.77 -30.71
CA ILE A 296 -13.97 -6.84 -29.95
C ILE A 296 -13.85 -8.18 -30.70
N PHE A 297 -14.24 -8.23 -31.97
CA PHE A 297 -14.47 -9.50 -32.67
C PHE A 297 -13.28 -9.98 -33.52
N PHE A 298 -12.46 -9.08 -34.04
CA PHE A 298 -11.45 -9.39 -35.07
C PHE A 298 -10.01 -9.06 -34.65
N HIS A 299 -9.80 -8.34 -33.54
CA HIS A 299 -8.46 -8.01 -33.06
C HIS A 299 -7.67 -9.27 -32.68
N PRO A 300 -6.35 -9.34 -32.94
CA PRO A 300 -5.52 -10.49 -32.57
C PRO A 300 -5.60 -10.85 -31.08
N LEU A 301 -5.76 -9.85 -30.22
CA LEU A 301 -5.90 -10.03 -28.76
C LEU A 301 -7.32 -10.42 -28.30
N ARG A 302 -8.24 -10.76 -29.20
CA ARG A 302 -9.63 -11.12 -28.83
C ARG A 302 -9.74 -12.39 -27.97
N SER A 303 -8.73 -13.26 -28.02
CA SER A 303 -8.70 -14.50 -27.23
C SER A 303 -8.46 -14.26 -25.75
N PHE A 304 -7.96 -13.07 -25.37
CA PHE A 304 -7.68 -12.74 -23.98
C PHE A 304 -8.91 -12.17 -23.28
N PRO A 305 -9.19 -12.61 -22.04
CA PRO A 305 -10.36 -12.18 -21.29
C PRO A 305 -10.23 -10.72 -20.84
N GLY A 306 -11.35 -10.00 -20.73
CA GLY A 306 -11.39 -8.63 -20.23
C GLY A 306 -12.74 -7.96 -20.50
N PRO A 307 -13.02 -6.79 -19.88
CA PRO A 307 -14.28 -6.10 -20.08
C PRO A 307 -14.47 -5.67 -21.55
N PRO A 308 -15.65 -5.86 -22.16
CA PRO A 308 -15.91 -5.45 -23.54
C PRO A 308 -15.65 -3.96 -23.78
N SER A 309 -15.87 -3.11 -22.78
CA SER A 309 -15.57 -1.67 -22.85
C SER A 309 -14.08 -1.38 -23.03
N HIS A 310 -13.21 -2.15 -22.37
CA HIS A 310 -11.75 -2.02 -22.46
C HIS A 310 -11.22 -2.66 -23.75
N ALA A 311 -11.85 -3.75 -24.21
CA ALA A 311 -11.56 -4.33 -25.51
C ALA A 311 -11.94 -3.36 -26.66
N ALA A 312 -13.07 -2.65 -26.55
CA ALA A 312 -13.56 -1.72 -27.56
C ALA A 312 -12.76 -0.41 -27.60
N PHE A 313 -12.54 0.20 -26.44
CA PHE A 313 -12.04 1.56 -26.30
C PHE A 313 -10.90 1.67 -25.30
N ARG A 314 -9.97 2.61 -25.57
CA ARG A 314 -8.92 3.03 -24.63
C ARG A 314 -9.44 3.94 -23.52
N PHE A 315 -10.62 4.54 -23.71
CA PHE A 315 -11.17 5.55 -22.81
C PHE A 315 -11.39 5.07 -21.36
N PRO A 316 -11.95 3.87 -21.10
CA PRO A 316 -12.12 3.37 -19.73
C PRO A 316 -10.80 3.26 -18.95
N TYR A 317 -9.73 2.83 -19.63
CA TYR A 317 -8.38 2.80 -19.06
C TYR A 317 -7.93 4.21 -18.64
N CYS A 318 -8.03 5.18 -19.55
CA CYS A 318 -7.63 6.56 -19.26
C CYS A 318 -8.48 7.19 -18.15
N TYR A 319 -9.79 6.93 -18.14
CA TYR A 319 -10.69 7.42 -17.12
C TYR A 319 -10.27 6.95 -15.71
N LYS A 320 -10.00 5.64 -15.56
CA LYS A 320 -9.53 5.07 -14.29
C LYS A 320 -8.15 5.58 -13.88
N LEU A 321 -7.26 5.81 -14.84
CA LEU A 321 -5.95 6.43 -14.60
C LEU A 321 -6.09 7.86 -14.09
N LEU A 322 -6.92 8.68 -14.73
CA LEU A 322 -7.14 10.07 -14.35
C LEU A 322 -7.87 10.20 -13.01
N ARG A 323 -8.73 9.23 -12.65
CA ARG A 323 -9.37 9.14 -11.34
C ARG A 323 -8.40 8.74 -10.21
N GLY A 324 -7.23 8.19 -10.55
CA GLY A 324 -6.25 7.70 -9.57
C GLY A 324 -6.60 6.34 -8.97
N THR A 325 -7.65 5.67 -9.43
CA THR A 325 -8.08 4.34 -8.93
C THR A 325 -7.46 3.16 -9.69
N PHE A 326 -6.66 3.45 -10.71
CA PHE A 326 -6.13 2.47 -11.65
C PHE A 326 -5.48 1.21 -11.02
N PRO A 327 -4.65 1.29 -9.97
CA PRO A 327 -4.07 0.09 -9.35
C PRO A 327 -5.14 -0.84 -8.73
N PHE A 328 -6.16 -0.28 -8.09
CA PHE A 328 -7.25 -1.04 -7.46
C PHE A 328 -8.16 -1.66 -8.52
N ASP A 329 -8.46 -0.88 -9.55
CA ASP A 329 -9.19 -1.35 -10.72
C ASP A 329 -8.45 -2.51 -11.41
N MET A 330 -7.14 -2.41 -11.58
CA MET A 330 -6.32 -3.46 -12.17
C MET A 330 -6.38 -4.75 -11.36
N LEU A 331 -6.28 -4.64 -10.03
CA LEU A 331 -6.43 -5.79 -9.13
C LEU A 331 -7.81 -6.44 -9.27
N SER A 332 -8.89 -5.64 -9.32
CA SER A 332 -10.25 -6.16 -9.52
C SER A 332 -10.41 -6.90 -10.85
N LEU A 333 -9.77 -6.39 -11.91
CA LEU A 333 -9.80 -7.02 -13.23
C LEU A 333 -9.05 -8.36 -13.22
N HIS A 334 -7.88 -8.44 -12.59
CA HIS A 334 -7.17 -9.70 -12.44
C HIS A 334 -7.93 -10.72 -11.58
N ARG A 335 -8.58 -10.28 -10.49
CA ARG A 335 -9.45 -11.15 -9.68
C ARG A 335 -10.63 -11.71 -10.49
N GLN A 336 -11.17 -10.94 -11.42
CA GLN A 336 -12.33 -11.35 -12.22
C GLN A 336 -11.96 -12.19 -13.46
N TYR A 337 -10.91 -11.82 -14.19
CA TYR A 337 -10.59 -12.38 -15.50
C TYR A 337 -9.34 -13.28 -15.51
N GLY A 338 -8.58 -13.33 -14.41
CA GLY A 338 -7.40 -14.18 -14.23
C GLY A 338 -6.07 -13.46 -14.45
N ASP A 339 -5.02 -14.25 -14.71
CA ASP A 339 -3.64 -13.75 -14.70
C ASP A 339 -3.27 -12.88 -15.91
N VAL A 340 -3.95 -13.05 -17.04
CA VAL A 340 -3.70 -12.27 -18.27
C VAL A 340 -5.01 -11.62 -18.71
N VAL A 341 -5.07 -10.29 -18.61
CA VAL A 341 -6.30 -9.53 -18.84
C VAL A 341 -6.10 -8.47 -19.91
N ARG A 342 -7.05 -8.39 -20.84
CA ARG A 342 -7.10 -7.34 -21.85
C ARG A 342 -7.66 -6.05 -21.26
N VAL A 343 -6.76 -5.11 -20.96
CA VAL A 343 -7.06 -3.83 -20.29
C VAL A 343 -7.23 -2.66 -21.27
N ALA A 344 -6.88 -2.87 -22.54
CA ALA A 344 -7.18 -1.95 -23.64
C ALA A 344 -7.25 -2.71 -24.98
N PRO A 345 -7.62 -2.05 -26.10
CA PRO A 345 -7.73 -2.75 -27.38
C PRO A 345 -6.44 -3.47 -27.78
N ASN A 346 -5.29 -2.85 -27.53
CA ASN A 346 -3.96 -3.32 -27.89
C ASN A 346 -3.03 -3.53 -26.68
N GLU A 347 -3.58 -3.78 -25.48
CA GLU A 347 -2.78 -3.93 -24.26
C GLU A 347 -3.29 -5.06 -23.37
N LEU A 348 -2.35 -5.81 -22.82
CA LEU A 348 -2.57 -6.88 -21.84
C LEU A 348 -1.86 -6.52 -20.54
N ALA A 349 -2.53 -6.78 -19.42
CA ALA A 349 -1.93 -6.77 -18.10
C ALA A 349 -1.63 -8.21 -17.67
N PHE A 350 -0.49 -8.41 -17.01
CA PHE A 350 0.00 -9.73 -16.58
C PHE A 350 0.20 -9.74 -15.06
N SER A 351 -0.33 -10.78 -14.42
CA SER A 351 -0.19 -11.06 -12.98
C SER A 351 0.31 -12.50 -12.73
N HIS A 352 1.02 -13.08 -13.69
CA HIS A 352 1.63 -14.41 -13.57
C HIS A 352 3.10 -14.29 -13.12
N PRO A 353 3.62 -15.16 -12.23
CA PRO A 353 5.01 -15.07 -11.74
C PRO A 353 6.07 -15.17 -12.85
N ASP A 354 5.82 -15.99 -13.88
CA ASP A 354 6.76 -16.10 -15.02
C ASP A 354 6.84 -14.82 -15.86
N ALA A 355 5.81 -13.97 -15.86
CA ALA A 355 5.75 -12.77 -16.70
C ALA A 355 6.89 -11.80 -16.39
N TRP A 356 7.33 -11.71 -15.13
CA TRP A 356 8.47 -10.86 -14.77
C TRP A 356 9.75 -11.30 -15.49
N ARG A 357 10.05 -12.60 -15.45
CA ARG A 357 11.24 -13.16 -16.13
C ARG A 357 11.14 -12.98 -17.65
N ASP A 358 9.96 -13.23 -18.21
CA ASP A 358 9.78 -13.27 -19.66
C ASP A 358 9.72 -11.85 -20.27
N ILE A 359 9.24 -10.86 -19.54
CA ILE A 359 9.12 -9.45 -19.98
C ILE A 359 10.35 -8.63 -19.58
N MET A 360 10.80 -8.75 -18.33
CA MET A 360 11.83 -7.88 -17.73
C MET A 360 13.18 -8.58 -17.55
N GLY A 361 13.26 -9.91 -17.74
CA GLY A 361 14.49 -10.68 -17.56
C GLY A 361 15.46 -10.57 -18.73
N HIS A 362 16.73 -10.87 -18.45
CA HIS A 362 17.76 -10.97 -19.49
C HIS A 362 17.50 -12.17 -20.40
N ARG A 363 17.53 -11.95 -21.70
CA ARG A 363 17.28 -13.00 -22.70
C ARG A 363 18.56 -13.79 -22.96
N ILE A 364 18.53 -15.07 -22.61
CA ILE A 364 19.68 -15.99 -22.69
C ILE A 364 20.00 -16.39 -24.14
N ASP A 365 19.00 -16.33 -25.02
CA ASP A 365 19.08 -16.72 -26.43
C ASP A 365 19.66 -15.63 -27.36
N GLY A 366 20.05 -14.49 -26.80
CA GLY A 366 20.58 -13.35 -27.57
C GLY A 366 19.51 -12.55 -28.33
N SER A 367 18.23 -12.85 -28.14
CA SER A 367 17.14 -12.02 -28.68
C SER A 367 17.07 -10.67 -27.97
N ASP A 368 16.56 -9.65 -28.67
CA ASP A 368 16.45 -8.30 -28.10
C ASP A 368 15.49 -8.27 -26.91
N GLU A 369 15.90 -7.59 -25.84
CA GLU A 369 15.05 -7.28 -24.68
C GLU A 369 13.86 -6.41 -25.09
N MET A 370 12.74 -6.50 -24.35
CA MET A 370 11.60 -5.64 -24.61
C MET A 370 11.96 -4.18 -24.32
N GLY A 371 11.91 -3.35 -25.37
CA GLY A 371 12.21 -1.92 -25.25
C GLY A 371 11.19 -1.18 -24.39
N LYS A 372 11.63 -0.06 -23.81
CA LYS A 372 10.74 0.86 -23.11
C LYS A 372 9.72 1.43 -24.09
N TRP A 373 8.48 1.55 -23.64
CA TRP A 373 7.42 2.08 -24.49
C TRP A 373 7.48 3.61 -24.59
N ASP A 374 7.87 4.12 -25.75
CA ASP A 374 8.06 5.55 -26.01
C ASP A 374 6.83 6.40 -25.66
N GLN A 375 5.63 5.86 -25.82
CA GLN A 375 4.40 6.60 -25.53
C GLN A 375 4.24 6.95 -24.04
N PHE A 376 4.81 6.11 -23.15
CA PHE A 376 4.85 6.35 -21.71
C PHE A 376 6.13 7.11 -21.32
N TYR A 377 7.30 6.60 -21.73
CA TYR A 377 8.60 7.13 -21.28
C TYR A 377 9.07 8.38 -22.03
N ARG A 378 8.51 8.68 -23.20
CA ARG A 378 8.86 9.83 -24.08
C ARG A 378 7.60 10.55 -24.58
N ALA A 379 6.62 10.74 -23.70
CA ALA A 379 5.36 11.39 -24.03
C ALA A 379 5.52 12.85 -24.53
N VAL A 380 6.64 13.51 -24.20
CA VAL A 380 7.03 14.84 -24.68
C VAL A 380 8.29 14.72 -25.54
N PRO A 381 8.20 14.81 -26.88
CA PRO A 381 9.33 14.51 -27.78
C PRO A 381 10.55 15.41 -27.63
N GLN A 382 10.42 16.58 -26.99
CA GLN A 382 11.46 17.61 -26.89
C GLN A 382 12.30 17.52 -25.61
N THR A 383 12.00 16.57 -24.71
CA THR A 383 12.77 16.40 -23.48
C THR A 383 14.02 15.55 -23.72
N PRO A 384 15.18 15.92 -23.17
CA PRO A 384 16.39 15.10 -23.22
C PRO A 384 16.14 13.69 -22.67
N THR A 385 16.90 12.73 -23.19
CA THR A 385 16.93 11.36 -22.68
C THR A 385 17.51 11.33 -21.27
N SER A 386 16.87 10.58 -20.38
CA SER A 386 17.34 10.35 -19.01
C SER A 386 17.55 8.86 -18.79
N ILE A 387 18.15 8.47 -17.66
CA ILE A 387 18.28 7.04 -17.32
C ILE A 387 16.91 6.31 -17.31
N VAL A 388 15.82 7.03 -17.03
CA VAL A 388 14.46 6.48 -17.04
C VAL A 388 13.93 6.29 -18.46
N SER A 389 14.25 7.19 -19.40
CA SER A 389 13.69 7.19 -20.78
C SER A 389 14.66 6.75 -21.89
N ALA A 390 15.94 6.54 -21.57
CA ALA A 390 16.98 6.10 -22.49
C ALA A 390 16.75 4.67 -22.98
N ASP A 391 17.19 4.41 -24.22
CA ASP A 391 17.22 3.05 -24.80
C ASP A 391 18.29 2.18 -24.13
N ARG A 392 18.38 0.89 -24.51
CA ARG A 392 19.29 -0.07 -23.87
C ARG A 392 20.76 0.39 -23.91
N THR A 393 21.22 0.92 -25.02
CA THR A 393 22.63 1.30 -25.23
C THR A 393 22.98 2.53 -24.42
N GLU A 394 22.16 3.57 -24.54
CA GLU A 394 22.32 4.82 -23.82
C GLU A 394 22.11 4.64 -22.32
N HIS A 395 21.12 3.84 -21.90
CA HIS A 395 20.90 3.47 -20.50
C HIS A 395 22.10 2.76 -19.90
N GLY A 396 22.72 1.84 -20.63
CA GLY A 396 23.93 1.14 -20.18
C GLY A 396 25.10 2.11 -19.93
N ALA A 397 25.27 3.11 -20.79
CA ALA A 397 26.27 4.16 -20.61
C ALA A 397 25.96 5.05 -19.39
N LEU A 398 24.73 5.57 -19.30
CA LEU A 398 24.27 6.40 -18.18
C LEU A 398 24.39 5.67 -16.83
N ARG A 399 23.92 4.43 -16.76
CA ARG A 399 23.98 3.60 -15.55
C ARG A 399 25.41 3.36 -15.12
N ARG A 400 26.33 3.07 -16.06
CA ARG A 400 27.75 2.85 -15.74
C ARG A 400 28.35 4.08 -15.08
N GLN A 401 28.05 5.27 -15.59
CA GLN A 401 28.55 6.54 -15.05
C GLN A 401 28.03 6.78 -13.63
N LEU A 402 26.73 6.60 -13.40
CA LEU A 402 26.08 6.81 -12.09
C LEU A 402 26.45 5.74 -11.05
N SER A 403 26.75 4.51 -11.47
CA SER A 403 26.98 3.36 -10.56
C SER A 403 28.07 3.58 -9.52
N HIS A 404 29.06 4.44 -9.78
CA HIS A 404 30.15 4.72 -8.85
C HIS A 404 29.66 5.37 -7.55
N GLY A 405 28.66 6.25 -7.62
CA GLY A 405 28.06 6.92 -6.45
C GLY A 405 27.27 5.96 -5.54
N PHE A 406 26.89 4.78 -6.07
CA PHE A 406 26.18 3.71 -5.35
C PHE A 406 27.08 2.53 -4.98
N SER A 407 28.41 2.67 -5.12
CA SER A 407 29.35 1.64 -4.66
C SER A 407 29.36 1.55 -3.14
N GLU A 408 29.67 0.38 -2.58
CA GLU A 408 29.76 0.18 -1.13
C GLU A 408 30.67 1.22 -0.45
N ARG A 409 31.81 1.52 -1.09
CA ARG A 409 32.75 2.54 -0.60
C ARG A 409 32.11 3.94 -0.59
N ALA A 410 31.39 4.32 -1.64
CA ALA A 410 30.72 5.62 -1.71
C ALA A 410 29.59 5.72 -0.68
N MET A 411 28.78 4.67 -0.53
CA MET A 411 27.69 4.64 0.46
C MET A 411 28.23 4.73 1.89
N ARG A 412 29.32 4.03 2.23
CA ARG A 412 29.97 4.18 3.54
C ARG A 412 30.52 5.59 3.78
N ALA A 413 30.96 6.28 2.73
CA ALA A 413 31.43 7.66 2.84
C ALA A 413 30.27 8.67 2.96
N GLN A 414 29.06 8.30 2.52
CA GLN A 414 27.82 9.09 2.66
C GLN A 414 27.17 8.92 4.04
N ASP A 415 27.52 7.87 4.79
CA ASP A 415 26.93 7.51 6.09
C ASP A 415 26.90 8.65 7.12
N PRO A 416 27.98 9.45 7.33
CA PRO A 416 27.94 10.55 8.29
C PRO A 416 26.93 11.65 7.92
N LEU A 417 26.75 11.89 6.62
CA LEU A 417 25.79 12.88 6.11
C LEU A 417 24.36 12.41 6.37
N ILE A 418 24.06 11.15 6.04
CA ILE A 418 22.72 10.57 6.26
C ILE A 418 22.40 10.53 7.74
N THR A 419 23.35 10.10 8.58
CA THR A 419 23.20 10.07 10.04
C THR A 419 22.88 11.45 10.59
N GLY A 420 23.53 12.52 10.11
CA GLY A 420 23.21 13.88 10.53
C GLY A 420 21.76 14.30 10.24
N TYR A 421 21.18 13.89 9.11
CA TYR A 421 19.77 14.15 8.82
C TYR A 421 18.81 13.28 9.64
N VAL A 422 19.21 12.05 9.98
CA VAL A 422 18.45 11.19 10.88
C VAL A 422 18.43 11.78 12.29
N ASP A 423 19.56 12.23 12.80
CA ASP A 423 19.66 12.91 14.09
C ASP A 423 18.79 14.17 14.11
N LEU A 424 18.83 14.97 13.03
CA LEU A 424 17.99 16.15 12.88
C LEU A 424 16.49 15.79 12.84
N LEU A 425 16.11 14.69 12.19
CA LEU A 425 14.73 14.20 12.17
C LEU A 425 14.27 13.87 13.59
N ILE A 426 15.06 13.10 14.34
CA ILE A 426 14.71 12.72 15.72
C ILE A 426 14.62 13.97 16.61
N GLN A 427 15.55 14.91 16.48
CA GLN A 427 15.51 16.18 17.19
C GLN A 427 14.21 16.94 16.91
N ARG A 428 13.85 17.12 15.63
CA ARG A 428 12.66 17.87 15.24
C ARG A 428 11.36 17.18 15.62
N LEU A 429 11.32 15.85 15.60
CA LEU A 429 10.18 15.08 16.10
C LEU A 429 9.98 15.30 17.60
N HIS A 430 11.05 15.28 18.41
CA HIS A 430 10.95 15.57 19.84
C HIS A 430 10.47 17.01 20.12
N GLU A 431 10.93 17.98 19.34
CA GLU A 431 10.49 19.38 19.45
C GLU A 431 8.99 19.54 19.12
N ASN A 432 8.51 18.84 18.09
CA ASN A 432 7.14 18.99 17.59
C ASN A 432 6.11 18.06 18.26
N CYS A 433 6.51 16.98 18.91
CA CYS A 433 5.58 16.05 19.57
C CYS A 433 5.12 16.51 20.96
N ARG A 434 5.81 17.50 21.57
CA ARG A 434 5.55 18.02 22.93
C ARG A 434 5.39 16.90 23.97
N GLY A 435 6.25 15.89 23.92
CA GLY A 435 6.19 14.73 24.83
C GLY A 435 4.98 13.81 24.60
N GLY A 436 4.45 13.77 23.39
CA GLY A 436 3.29 12.94 23.00
C GLY A 436 1.94 13.68 23.03
N ALA A 437 1.92 14.95 23.39
CA ALA A 437 0.69 15.75 23.43
C ALA A 437 0.21 16.22 22.03
N GLN A 438 1.10 16.22 21.03
CA GLN A 438 0.79 16.65 19.67
C GLN A 438 1.09 15.53 18.66
N THR A 439 0.08 15.16 17.88
CA THR A 439 0.23 14.19 16.78
C THR A 439 0.95 14.84 15.60
N VAL A 440 1.84 14.09 14.96
CA VAL A 440 2.61 14.54 13.80
C VAL A 440 2.36 13.62 12.60
N ASP A 441 2.32 14.19 11.39
CA ASP A 441 2.20 13.39 10.15
C ASP A 441 3.58 12.84 9.75
N MET A 442 3.80 11.55 10.03
CA MET A 442 5.05 10.88 9.69
C MET A 442 5.32 10.84 8.19
N THR A 443 4.29 10.89 7.35
CA THR A 443 4.47 10.94 5.89
C THR A 443 5.19 12.22 5.49
N ALA A 444 4.79 13.35 6.09
CA ALA A 444 5.45 14.63 5.86
C ALA A 444 6.89 14.63 6.37
N TRP A 445 7.13 14.10 7.58
CA TRP A 445 8.48 14.01 8.14
C TRP A 445 9.44 13.15 7.32
N TYR A 446 8.99 11.98 6.85
CA TYR A 446 9.79 11.16 5.94
C TYR A 446 10.05 11.86 4.61
N ASN A 447 9.07 12.59 4.07
CA ASN A 447 9.28 13.39 2.87
C ASN A 447 10.32 14.50 3.12
N PHE A 448 10.23 15.26 4.22
CA PHE A 448 11.20 16.30 4.56
C PHE A 448 12.63 15.75 4.62
N THR A 449 12.81 14.64 5.34
CA THR A 449 14.12 13.99 5.48
C THR A 449 14.64 13.45 4.15
N THR A 450 13.81 12.75 3.38
CA THR A 450 14.25 12.18 2.10
C THR A 450 14.56 13.25 1.05
N PHE A 451 13.79 14.33 1.00
CA PHE A 451 14.08 15.45 0.11
C PHE A 451 15.37 16.17 0.49
N ASP A 452 15.65 16.38 1.78
CA ASP A 452 16.90 17.02 2.19
C ASP A 452 18.11 16.11 1.97
N ILE A 453 18.02 14.81 2.28
CA ILE A 453 19.08 13.83 2.00
C ILE A 453 19.38 13.78 0.50
N ILE A 454 18.36 13.62 -0.35
CA ILE A 454 18.61 13.55 -1.80
C ILE A 454 19.05 14.90 -2.35
N GLY A 455 18.58 16.01 -1.80
CA GLY A 455 19.02 17.36 -2.14
C GLY A 455 20.52 17.53 -1.90
N ASP A 456 21.00 17.11 -0.73
CA ASP A 456 22.40 17.21 -0.37
C ASP A 456 23.27 16.20 -1.15
N LEU A 457 22.78 14.97 -1.38
CA LEU A 457 23.50 13.95 -2.15
C LEU A 457 23.52 14.20 -3.67
N ALA A 458 22.54 14.92 -4.22
CA ALA A 458 22.45 15.18 -5.66
C ALA A 458 22.93 16.59 -6.03
N PHE A 459 22.67 17.60 -5.21
CA PHE A 459 22.99 19.00 -5.50
C PHE A 459 24.06 19.58 -4.56
N GLY A 460 24.52 18.83 -3.55
CA GLY A 460 25.47 19.32 -2.55
C GLY A 460 24.88 20.36 -1.59
N GLN A 461 23.55 20.54 -1.61
CA GLN A 461 22.83 21.46 -0.73
C GLN A 461 21.44 20.90 -0.39
N PRO A 462 21.04 20.87 0.90
CA PRO A 462 19.68 20.50 1.28
C PRO A 462 18.66 21.54 0.82
N PHE A 463 17.38 21.15 0.79
CA PHE A 463 16.28 22.09 0.54
C PHE A 463 15.84 22.82 1.83
N GLY A 464 16.25 22.31 2.99
CA GLY A 464 15.92 22.84 4.31
C GLY A 464 14.51 22.51 4.77
N CYS A 465 13.91 21.44 4.23
CA CYS A 465 12.55 21.04 4.58
C CYS A 465 12.46 20.59 6.03
N LEU A 466 13.46 19.82 6.49
CA LEU A 466 13.50 19.24 7.83
C LEU A 466 13.80 20.29 8.89
N GLU A 467 14.68 21.25 8.58
CA GLU A 467 15.00 22.34 9.49
C GLU A 467 13.80 23.27 9.71
N LYS A 468 13.08 23.61 8.64
CA LYS A 468 11.93 24.52 8.69
C LYS A 468 10.63 23.82 9.06
N SER A 469 10.61 22.50 9.07
CA SER A 469 9.39 21.67 9.24
C SER A 469 8.30 22.00 8.20
N GLU A 470 8.73 22.42 7.00
CA GLU A 470 7.86 22.88 5.93
C GLU A 470 8.36 22.37 4.58
N TYR A 471 7.45 22.13 3.64
CA TYR A 471 7.84 21.76 2.29
C TYR A 471 8.50 22.94 1.58
N HIS A 472 9.72 22.73 1.07
CA HIS A 472 10.29 23.63 0.09
C HIS A 472 9.32 23.75 -1.11
N PRO A 473 9.10 24.95 -1.71
CA PRO A 473 8.15 25.15 -2.81
C PRO A 473 8.32 24.20 -4.00
N PHE A 474 9.52 23.63 -4.15
CA PHE A 474 9.85 22.60 -5.13
C PHE A 474 9.12 21.26 -4.91
N VAL A 475 8.91 20.84 -3.67
CA VAL A 475 8.37 19.51 -3.35
C VAL A 475 6.89 19.35 -3.75
N PRO A 476 5.98 20.30 -3.43
CA PRO A 476 4.59 20.21 -3.87
C PRO A 476 4.44 20.23 -5.40
N LEU A 477 5.36 20.90 -6.11
CA LEU A 477 5.38 20.94 -7.58
C LEU A 477 5.67 19.55 -8.16
N LEU A 478 6.51 18.74 -7.54
CA LEU A 478 6.78 17.37 -7.98
C LEU A 478 5.50 16.50 -7.94
N PHE A 479 4.76 16.52 -6.83
CA PHE A 479 3.50 15.77 -6.71
C PHE A 479 2.45 16.25 -7.73
N LYS A 480 2.33 17.56 -7.94
CA LYS A 480 1.44 18.13 -8.95
C LYS A 480 1.86 17.74 -10.38
N SER A 481 3.16 17.71 -10.67
CA SER A 481 3.69 17.32 -11.98
C SER A 481 3.37 15.87 -12.34
N SER A 482 3.31 14.98 -11.35
CA SER A 482 2.94 13.56 -11.54
C SER A 482 1.51 13.41 -12.04
N ARG A 483 0.56 14.19 -11.50
CA ARG A 483 -0.83 14.23 -11.99
C ARG A 483 -0.89 14.74 -13.44
N MET A 484 -0.15 15.80 -13.75
CA MET A 484 -0.05 16.32 -15.12
C MET A 484 0.52 15.28 -16.09
N GLY A 485 1.53 14.51 -15.66
CA GLY A 485 2.08 13.39 -16.43
C GLY A 485 1.02 12.37 -16.83
N SER A 486 0.10 12.04 -15.91
CA SER A 486 -1.03 11.13 -16.18
C SER A 486 -2.00 11.68 -17.22
N VAL A 487 -2.24 13.00 -17.22
CA VAL A 487 -3.04 13.69 -18.24
C VAL A 487 -2.36 13.65 -19.60
N VAL A 488 -1.08 14.05 -19.67
CA VAL A 488 -0.30 14.06 -20.92
C VAL A 488 -0.19 12.65 -21.51
N PHE A 489 0.04 11.64 -20.67
CA PHE A 489 0.05 10.25 -21.08
C PHE A 489 -1.31 9.80 -21.63
N SER A 490 -2.41 10.12 -20.95
CA SER A 490 -3.77 9.81 -21.42
C SER A 490 -4.08 10.48 -22.77
N LEU A 491 -3.64 11.73 -22.95
CA LEU A 491 -3.80 12.48 -24.20
C LEU A 491 -2.93 11.92 -25.33
N SER A 492 -1.83 11.24 -25.04
CA SER A 492 -0.97 10.63 -26.06
C SER A 492 -1.72 9.62 -26.95
N PHE A 493 -2.76 8.97 -26.40
CA PHE A 493 -3.61 8.03 -27.16
C PHE A 493 -4.55 8.73 -28.15
N TYR A 494 -4.70 10.05 -28.04
CA TYR A 494 -5.61 10.86 -28.84
C TYR A 494 -4.87 12.07 -29.44
N PRO A 495 -4.06 11.90 -30.50
CA PRO A 495 -3.14 12.93 -30.99
C PRO A 495 -3.81 14.27 -31.36
N MET A 496 -5.03 14.23 -31.91
CA MET A 496 -5.78 15.45 -32.27
C MET A 496 -6.25 16.19 -31.02
N LEU A 497 -6.75 15.45 -30.02
CA LEU A 497 -7.15 16.02 -28.73
C LEU A 497 -5.92 16.58 -28.00
N LYS A 498 -4.79 15.87 -28.02
CA LYS A 498 -3.51 16.37 -27.47
C LYS A 498 -3.13 17.71 -28.08
N LYS A 499 -3.13 17.85 -29.41
CA LYS A 499 -2.80 19.12 -30.07
C LYS A 499 -3.75 20.24 -29.66
N LEU A 500 -5.04 19.96 -29.57
CA LEU A 500 -6.05 20.94 -29.15
C LEU A 500 -5.83 21.39 -27.71
N VAL A 501 -5.67 20.43 -26.77
CA VAL A 501 -5.42 20.74 -25.36
C VAL A 501 -4.13 21.54 -25.20
N PHE A 502 -3.02 21.11 -25.82
CA PHE A 502 -1.76 21.83 -25.75
C PHE A 502 -1.82 23.25 -26.36
N ALA A 503 -2.66 23.47 -27.38
CA ALA A 503 -2.87 24.81 -27.92
C ALA A 503 -3.67 25.74 -26.99
N MET A 504 -4.49 25.16 -26.09
CA MET A 504 -5.26 25.91 -25.09
C MET A 504 -4.49 26.14 -23.79
N ILE A 505 -3.34 25.50 -23.59
CA ILE A 505 -2.53 25.68 -22.37
C ILE A 505 -1.94 27.10 -22.40
N PRO A 506 -2.22 27.95 -21.38
CA PRO A 506 -1.62 29.28 -21.29
C PRO A 506 -0.10 29.20 -21.14
N LYS A 507 0.61 30.15 -21.77
CA LYS A 507 2.08 30.19 -21.77
C LYS A 507 2.68 30.28 -20.37
N SER A 508 1.98 30.87 -19.40
CA SER A 508 2.39 30.95 -18.00
C SER A 508 2.60 29.58 -17.36
N LEU A 509 1.79 28.58 -17.72
CA LEU A 509 1.93 27.22 -17.21
C LEU A 509 3.14 26.49 -17.80
N ILE A 510 3.42 26.73 -19.08
CA ILE A 510 4.62 26.22 -19.73
C ILE A 510 5.86 26.85 -19.11
N GLN A 511 5.80 28.15 -18.81
CA GLN A 511 6.85 28.89 -18.13
C GLN A 511 7.14 28.30 -16.73
N LEU A 512 6.11 27.97 -15.94
CA LEU A 512 6.29 27.36 -14.61
C LEU A 512 7.07 26.03 -14.65
N PHE A 513 6.80 25.18 -15.64
CA PHE A 513 7.56 23.93 -15.83
C PHE A 513 9.00 24.19 -16.29
N GLU A 514 9.20 25.21 -17.12
CA GLU A 514 10.51 25.64 -17.58
C GLU A 514 11.33 26.24 -16.42
N ASP A 515 10.71 27.05 -15.56
CA ASP A 515 11.34 27.61 -14.37
C ASP A 515 11.75 26.50 -13.39
N HIS A 516 10.91 25.49 -13.19
CA HIS A 516 11.26 24.30 -12.40
C HIS A 516 12.48 23.54 -12.96
N ARG A 517 12.56 23.41 -14.29
CA ARG A 517 13.71 22.83 -14.97
C ARG A 517 14.96 23.69 -14.77
N GLN A 518 14.82 25.02 -14.85
CA GLN A 518 15.93 25.95 -14.64
C GLN A 518 16.46 25.90 -13.20
N VAL A 519 15.59 25.82 -12.18
CA VAL A 519 16.03 25.68 -10.78
C VAL A 519 16.91 24.44 -10.59
N SER A 520 16.51 23.31 -11.18
CA SER A 520 17.31 22.07 -11.10
C SER A 520 18.67 22.21 -11.80
N ILE A 521 18.69 22.88 -12.97
CA ILE A 521 19.92 23.17 -13.72
C ILE A 521 20.83 24.14 -12.96
N GLU A 522 20.26 25.17 -12.35
CA GLU A 522 21.00 26.18 -11.59
C GLU A 522 21.64 25.57 -10.35
N LYS A 523 20.89 24.76 -9.58
CA LYS A 523 21.45 24.01 -8.45
C LYS A 523 22.60 23.09 -8.86
N LEU A 524 22.48 22.42 -10.01
CA LEU A 524 23.58 21.59 -10.53
C LEU A 524 24.77 22.45 -10.97
N ARG A 525 24.55 23.59 -11.62
CA ARG A 525 25.61 24.53 -12.00
C ARG A 525 26.32 25.11 -10.78
N GLU A 526 25.60 25.42 -9.71
CA GLU A 526 26.19 25.82 -8.43
C GLU A 526 27.06 24.69 -7.86
N ARG A 527 26.57 23.46 -7.87
CA ARG A 527 27.35 22.28 -7.47
C ARG A 527 28.63 22.11 -8.28
N MET A 528 28.59 22.38 -9.59
CA MET A 528 29.76 22.33 -10.48
C MET A 528 30.79 23.44 -10.20
N LYS A 529 30.38 24.56 -9.59
CA LYS A 529 31.29 25.65 -9.19
C LYS A 529 31.97 25.37 -7.85
N LEU A 530 31.42 24.49 -7.02
CA LEU A 530 32.04 24.07 -5.78
C LEU A 530 33.23 23.15 -6.11
N GLU A 531 34.45 23.67 -6.05
CA GLU A 531 35.70 22.92 -6.21
C GLU A 531 36.06 22.04 -4.99
N VAL A 532 35.07 21.72 -4.15
CA VAL A 532 35.25 20.92 -2.94
C VAL A 532 34.89 19.48 -3.24
N GLU A 533 35.83 18.58 -2.95
CA GLU A 533 35.60 17.14 -3.04
C GLU A 533 34.53 16.73 -2.01
N ARG A 534 33.38 16.24 -2.49
CA ARG A 534 32.28 15.75 -1.63
C ARG A 534 31.96 14.32 -1.95
N HIS A 535 31.63 13.53 -0.93
CA HIS A 535 31.20 12.15 -1.09
C HIS A 535 29.71 12.07 -1.45
N ASP A 536 29.34 12.67 -2.59
CA ASP A 536 27.96 12.72 -3.07
C ASP A 536 27.77 11.84 -4.34
N LEU A 537 26.55 11.81 -4.90
CA LEU A 537 26.22 10.96 -6.06
C LEU A 537 26.80 11.49 -7.38
N ILE A 538 27.16 12.78 -7.43
CA ILE A 538 27.51 13.50 -8.65
C ILE A 538 29.03 13.69 -8.79
N GLU A 539 29.78 13.63 -7.69
CA GLU A 539 31.24 13.75 -7.65
C GLU A 539 31.93 12.81 -8.66
N GLY A 540 31.48 11.55 -8.76
CA GLY A 540 32.02 10.59 -9.72
C GLY A 540 31.78 10.96 -11.19
N LEU A 541 30.71 11.70 -11.47
CA LEU A 541 30.41 12.26 -12.80
C LEU A 541 31.27 13.49 -13.09
N LEU A 542 31.42 14.38 -12.11
CA LEU A 542 32.22 15.61 -12.25
C LEU A 542 33.69 15.32 -12.56
N ARG A 543 34.27 14.29 -11.93
CA ARG A 543 35.66 13.86 -12.20
C ARG A 543 35.88 13.35 -13.61
N LYS A 544 34.84 12.86 -14.27
CA LYS A 544 34.88 12.33 -15.64
C LYS A 544 34.30 13.30 -16.65
N LYS A 545 34.01 14.55 -16.26
CA LYS A 545 33.35 15.56 -17.10
C LYS A 545 34.04 15.71 -18.45
N ASP A 546 35.36 15.80 -18.47
CA ASP A 546 36.12 16.01 -19.71
C ASP A 546 36.08 14.79 -20.65
N ASP A 547 36.06 13.58 -20.08
CA ASP A 547 35.88 12.33 -20.83
C ASP A 547 34.47 12.20 -21.41
N LEU A 548 33.46 12.72 -20.71
CA LEU A 548 32.06 12.70 -21.11
C LEU A 548 31.76 13.69 -22.24
N VAL A 549 32.35 14.89 -22.19
CA VAL A 549 32.25 15.89 -23.26
C VAL A 549 32.90 15.38 -24.55
N CYS A 550 34.03 14.67 -24.45
CA CYS A 550 34.69 14.03 -25.60
C CYS A 550 33.86 12.93 -26.28
N LEU A 551 32.88 12.33 -25.58
CA LEU A 551 31.99 11.29 -26.12
C LEU A 551 30.72 11.86 -26.77
N GLY A 552 30.59 13.18 -26.90
CA GLY A 552 29.43 13.85 -27.52
C GLY A 552 28.24 14.05 -26.59
N TRP A 553 28.43 13.89 -25.28
CA TRP A 553 27.39 14.10 -24.27
C TRP A 553 27.47 15.55 -23.78
N SER A 554 26.37 16.30 -23.86
CA SER A 554 26.29 17.64 -23.27
C SER A 554 26.19 17.50 -21.75
N VAL A 555 27.30 17.73 -21.05
CA VAL A 555 27.35 17.84 -19.58
C VAL A 555 26.89 19.21 -19.12
#